data_AF-A0A1H5TAD4-F1
#
_entry.id   AF-A0A1H5TAD4-F1
#
_cell.length_a   1.000
_cell.length_b   1.000
_cell.length_c   1.000
_cell.angle_alpha   90.00
_cell.angle_beta   90.00
_cell.angle_gamma   90.00
#
_symmetry.space_group_name_H-M   'P 1'
#
loop_
_entity.id
_entity.type
_entity.pdbx_description
1 polymer ?
#
loop_
_entity_poly.entity_id
_entity_poly.type
_entity_poly.pdbx_seq_one_letter_code
_entity_poly.pdbx_strand_id
1 'polypeptide(L)'
;MEQIDFVTIEEQQRPRKRNGVARKPAAKKAAKSQRPGAVRDGYRRLTADIPADLHKRLKMQALMEDRSVTELIVQAAECFLRNRD
;
A
#
# COMPACT_ATOMS: atom_id res chain seq x y z
N MET A 1 -16.07 30.96 -7.02
CA MET A 1 -14.95 30.42 -6.22
C MET A 1 -15.37 29.03 -5.82
N GLU A 2 -14.88 28.02 -6.53
CA GLU A 2 -15.28 26.63 -6.34
C GLU A 2 -14.54 26.04 -5.15
N GLN A 3 -15.28 25.53 -4.17
CA GLN A 3 -14.74 24.83 -3.02
C GLN A 3 -15.24 23.40 -3.13
N ILE A 4 -14.40 22.51 -3.65
CA ILE A 4 -14.69 21.09 -3.79
C ILE A 4 -14.26 20.42 -2.48
N ASP A 5 -15.23 20.19 -1.60
CA ASP A 5 -15.12 19.27 -0.46
C ASP A 5 -15.08 17.83 -0.99
N PHE A 6 -13.97 17.12 -0.73
CA PHE A 6 -13.86 15.68 -0.98
C PHE A 6 -13.50 14.95 0.32
N VAL A 7 -14.46 14.95 1.25
CA VAL A 7 -14.61 13.89 2.25
C VAL A 7 -15.79 13.04 1.78
N THR A 8 -15.67 11.72 1.99
CA THR A 8 -16.73 10.68 1.89
C THR A 8 -16.88 9.96 0.55
N ILE A 9 -15.94 9.06 0.22
CA ILE A 9 -16.24 7.94 -0.68
C ILE A 9 -16.80 6.79 0.14
N GLU A 10 -18.14 6.77 0.16
CA GLU A 10 -19.06 5.64 0.17
C GLU A 10 -18.54 4.24 0.60
N GLU A 11 -18.84 3.88 1.85
CA GLU A 11 -19.00 2.48 2.26
C GLU A 11 -20.33 1.95 1.69
N GLN A 12 -20.30 1.51 0.42
CA GLN A 12 -21.44 0.89 -0.25
C GLN A 12 -21.66 -0.55 0.25
N GLN A 13 -22.62 -0.66 1.18
CA GLN A 13 -23.69 -1.65 1.28
C GLN A 13 -23.33 -3.14 1.03
N ARG A 14 -23.27 -3.90 2.13
CA ARG A 14 -23.43 -5.37 2.11
C ARG A 14 -24.93 -5.75 2.12
N PRO A 15 -25.40 -6.57 1.17
CA PRO A 15 -26.56 -7.42 1.41
C PRO A 15 -26.11 -8.82 1.88
N ARG A 16 -26.41 -9.14 3.15
CA ARG A 16 -26.44 -10.52 3.65
C ARG A 16 -27.64 -11.23 3.03
N LYS A 17 -27.43 -12.33 2.31
CA LYS A 17 -28.43 -13.41 2.26
C LYS A 17 -27.76 -14.79 2.16
N ARG A 18 -28.18 -15.64 3.08
CA ARG A 18 -27.61 -16.94 3.43
C ARG A 18 -28.52 -18.05 2.86
N ASN A 19 -27.87 -19.10 2.37
CA ASN A 19 -28.31 -20.49 2.13
C ASN A 19 -29.12 -20.87 0.89
N GLY A 20 -28.54 -21.82 0.14
CA GLY A 20 -29.24 -23.06 -0.24
C GLY A 20 -29.17 -23.42 -1.72
N VAL A 21 -28.27 -24.34 -2.11
CA VAL A 21 -28.55 -25.66 -2.72
C VAL A 21 -27.27 -26.18 -3.39
N ALA A 22 -27.00 -27.47 -3.13
CA ALA A 22 -25.77 -28.21 -3.40
C ALA A 22 -25.48 -28.50 -4.88
N ARG A 23 -24.18 -28.69 -5.20
CA ARG A 23 -23.67 -29.69 -6.16
C ARG A 23 -22.17 -29.98 -5.87
N LYS A 24 -21.84 -31.27 -5.70
CA LYS A 24 -20.49 -31.84 -5.45
C LYS A 24 -19.63 -31.87 -6.76
N PRO A 25 -18.45 -32.52 -6.77
CA PRO A 25 -17.15 -32.07 -6.29
C PRO A 25 -16.15 -31.93 -7.46
N ALA A 26 -15.16 -31.04 -7.38
CA ALA A 26 -14.01 -31.10 -8.27
C ALA A 26 -12.77 -30.53 -7.58
N ALA A 27 -11.88 -31.42 -7.16
CA ALA A 27 -10.51 -31.08 -6.82
C ALA A 27 -9.81 -30.56 -8.09
N LYS A 28 -9.54 -29.26 -8.16
CA LYS A 28 -8.58 -28.70 -9.11
C LYS A 28 -7.75 -27.63 -8.39
N LYS A 29 -6.49 -28.02 -8.17
CA LYS A 29 -5.27 -27.23 -7.95
C LYS A 29 -5.51 -25.81 -7.41
N ALA A 30 -5.11 -25.59 -6.16
CA ALA A 30 -4.95 -24.25 -5.60
C ALA A 30 -3.97 -23.45 -6.48
N ALA A 31 -4.51 -22.73 -7.46
CA ALA A 31 -3.85 -21.58 -8.02
C ALA A 31 -3.59 -20.66 -6.83
N LYS A 32 -2.31 -20.44 -6.50
CA LYS A 32 -1.92 -19.38 -5.57
C LYS A 32 -2.45 -18.09 -6.17
N SER A 33 -3.67 -17.72 -5.77
CA SER A 33 -4.19 -16.38 -5.90
C SER A 33 -3.06 -15.47 -5.43
N GLN A 34 -2.55 -14.64 -6.35
CA GLN A 34 -1.60 -13.58 -6.02
C GLN A 34 -2.25 -12.80 -4.90
N ARG A 35 -1.82 -13.09 -3.67
CA ARG A 35 -2.24 -12.32 -2.51
C ARG A 35 -1.76 -10.90 -2.79
N PRO A 36 -2.62 -9.86 -2.67
CA PRO A 36 -2.17 -8.48 -2.73
C PRO A 36 -1.10 -8.30 -1.65
N GLY A 37 0.17 -8.26 -2.07
CA GLY A 37 1.31 -8.42 -1.16
C GLY A 37 2.52 -9.18 -1.71
N ALA A 38 2.51 -9.69 -2.94
CA ALA A 38 3.76 -10.13 -3.56
C ALA A 38 4.72 -8.93 -3.65
N VAL A 39 5.94 -9.07 -3.09
CA VAL A 39 6.99 -8.06 -3.21
C VAL A 39 7.42 -8.01 -4.67
N ARG A 40 7.66 -6.80 -5.20
CA ARG A 40 8.18 -6.64 -6.57
C ARG A 40 9.50 -7.41 -6.71
N ASP A 41 9.74 -8.04 -7.84
CA ASP A 41 10.99 -8.76 -8.10
C ASP A 41 12.19 -7.83 -7.90
N GLY A 42 13.20 -8.30 -7.15
CA GLY A 42 14.39 -7.51 -6.78
C GLY A 42 14.22 -6.59 -5.56
N TYR A 43 13.03 -6.45 -4.98
CA TYR A 43 12.79 -5.64 -3.79
C TYR A 43 12.69 -6.50 -2.52
N ARG A 44 13.02 -5.90 -1.37
CA ARG A 44 12.79 -6.48 -0.04
C ARG A 44 11.94 -5.52 0.79
N ARG A 45 11.07 -6.06 1.65
CA ARG A 45 10.24 -5.24 2.55
C ARG A 45 11.09 -4.71 3.70
N LEU A 46 10.99 -3.41 3.93
CA LEU A 46 11.52 -2.76 5.12
C LEU A 46 10.36 -2.50 6.09
N THR A 47 10.46 -3.04 7.30
CA THR A 47 9.59 -2.70 8.42
C THR A 47 10.47 -2.09 9.48
N ALA A 48 10.27 -0.80 9.76
CA ALA A 48 11.08 -0.05 10.71
C ALA A 48 10.17 0.90 11.48
N ASP A 49 10.44 1.03 12.78
CA ASP A 49 9.81 2.05 13.60
C ASP A 49 10.49 3.39 13.30
N ILE A 50 9.71 4.36 12.85
CA ILE A 50 10.16 5.71 12.54
C ILE A 50 9.48 6.71 13.47
N PRO A 51 10.19 7.76 13.94
CA PRO A 51 9.58 8.80 14.75
C PRO A 51 8.36 9.42 14.03
N ALA A 52 7.28 9.67 14.80
CA ALA A 52 6.03 10.17 14.23
C ALA A 52 6.19 11.50 13.49
N ASP A 53 7.05 12.39 13.99
CA ASP A 53 7.33 13.67 13.35
C ASP A 53 8.04 13.48 12.00
N LEU A 54 9.02 12.57 11.94
CA LEU A 54 9.74 12.25 10.71
C LEU A 54 8.80 11.68 9.65
N HIS A 55 7.89 10.78 10.04
CA HIS A 55 6.88 10.24 9.14
C HIS A 55 5.99 11.35 8.55
N LYS A 56 5.53 12.29 9.37
CA LYS A 56 4.71 13.43 8.89
C LYS A 56 5.47 14.27 7.88
N ARG A 57 6.73 14.64 8.18
CA ARG A 57 7.57 15.44 7.30
C ARG A 57 7.82 14.75 5.96
N LEU A 58 8.15 13.45 5.98
CA LEU A 58 8.31 12.66 4.76
C LEU A 58 7.04 12.63 3.91
N LYS A 59 5.87 12.45 4.56
CA LYS A 59 4.58 12.42 3.86
C LYS A 59 4.23 13.78 3.23
N MET A 60 4.49 14.88 3.93
CA MET A 60 4.26 16.22 3.39
C MET A 60 5.19 16.52 2.22
N GLN A 61 6.47 16.15 2.32
CA GLN A 61 7.42 16.35 1.24
C GLN A 61 7.04 15.55 -0.01
N ALA A 62 6.66 14.29 0.17
CA ALA A 62 6.19 13.41 -0.90
C ALA A 62 4.99 14.03 -1.63
N LEU A 63 4.03 14.60 -0.88
CA LEU A 63 2.87 15.27 -1.46
C LEU A 63 3.26 16.52 -2.26
N MET A 64 4.20 17.33 -1.77
CA MET A 64 4.61 18.57 -2.43
C MET A 64 5.42 18.35 -3.70
N GLU A 65 6.13 17.22 -3.80
CA GLU A 65 7.01 16.90 -4.92
C GLU A 65 6.38 15.92 -5.92
N ASP A 66 5.12 15.52 -5.73
CA ASP A 66 4.46 14.46 -6.49
C ASP A 66 5.24 13.12 -6.51
N ARG A 67 5.91 12.81 -5.39
CA ARG A 67 6.71 11.59 -5.20
C ARG A 67 6.12 10.70 -4.12
N SER A 68 6.50 9.43 -4.09
CA SER A 68 6.12 8.55 -2.98
C SER A 68 7.09 8.68 -1.80
N VAL A 69 6.59 8.49 -0.57
CA VAL A 69 7.42 8.41 0.64
C VAL A 69 8.51 7.33 0.51
N THR A 70 8.19 6.22 -0.16
CA THR A 70 9.15 5.13 -0.42
C THR A 70 10.32 5.60 -1.28
N GLU A 71 10.08 6.38 -2.34
CA GLU A 71 11.15 6.92 -3.20
C GLU A 71 12.06 7.87 -2.44
N LEU A 72 11.50 8.73 -1.59
CA LEU A 72 12.30 9.62 -0.73
C LEU A 72 13.20 8.83 0.21
N ILE A 73 12.69 7.75 0.82
CA ILE A 73 13.46 6.89 1.72
C ILE A 73 14.61 6.20 0.97
N VAL A 74 14.33 5.66 -0.22
CA VAL A 74 15.37 5.00 -1.04
C VAL A 74 16.44 6.00 -1.46
N GLN A 75 16.05 7.17 -1.97
CA GLN A 75 16.99 8.22 -2.36
C GLN A 75 17.85 8.69 -1.18
N ALA A 76 17.24 8.88 -0.01
CA ALA A 76 17.97 9.28 1.19
C ALA A 76 18.98 8.18 1.62
N ALA A 77 18.58 6.91 1.55
CA ALA A 77 19.45 5.78 1.87
C ALA A 77 20.64 5.68 0.89
N GLU A 78 20.39 5.82 -0.42
CA GLU A 78 21.44 5.83 -1.44
C GLU A 78 22.42 7.00 -1.23
N CYS A 79 21.90 8.20 -1.00
CA CYS A 79 22.72 9.38 -0.72
C CYS A 79 23.57 9.21 0.54
N PHE A 80 22.99 8.65 1.61
CA PHE A 80 23.70 8.39 2.85
C PHE A 80 24.83 7.36 2.69
N LEU A 81 24.61 6.30 1.92
CA LEU A 81 25.63 5.28 1.68
C LEU A 81 26.74 5.77 0.76
N ARG A 82 26.41 6.59 -0.25
CA ARG A 82 27.39 7.14 -1.21
C ARG A 82 28.35 8.14 -0.57
N ASN A 83 27.90 8.92 0.41
CA ASN A 83 28.70 9.94 1.08
C ASN A 83 29.52 9.39 2.27
N ARG A 84 29.57 8.06 2.45
CA ARG A 84 30.29 7.39 3.54
C ARG A 84 31.63 6.80 3.11
N ASP A 85 31.91 6.79 1.81
CA ASP A 85 33.24 6.59 1.20
C ASP A 85 33.95 7.94 1.03
#